data_AF-A0A6F8YLS6-F1
#
_entry.id   AF-A0A6F8YLS6-F1
#
_cell.length_a   1.000
_cell.length_b   1.000
_cell.length_c   1.000
_cell.angle_alpha   90.00
_cell.angle_beta   90.00
_cell.angle_gamma   90.00
#
_symmetry.space_group_name_H-M   'P 1'
#
loop_
_entity.id
_entity.type
_entity.pdbx_description
1 polymer ?
#
loop_
_entity_poly.entity_id
_entity_poly.type
_entity_poly.pdbx_seq_one_letter_code
_entity_poly.pdbx_strand_id
1 'polypeptide(L)'
;MSSSNLDSIAATDPVFELHRGGKMAVVATVPLTSREDLSLAYTPGVAQVCEAIAAEPDLAAEYTWTGHTVAVVSDGTAVLGLGDIGPRAAMPVMEGKAVLFKQFGGVDAVPICLDTQDVDEIISVVTALAPSFGGINLEDISAPAASRSSGGWTRRCRSRSSTTTSTAPRSSCSPPCATRSPCSTARSKT
;
A
#
# COMPACT_ATOMS: atom_id res chain seq x y z
N MET A 1 -28.80 16.69 18.27
CA MET A 1 -29.80 15.80 17.65
C MET A 1 -29.87 14.54 18.49
N SER A 2 -31.05 14.12 18.97
CA SER A 2 -31.14 12.89 19.76
C SER A 2 -30.93 11.67 18.87
N SER A 3 -30.28 10.63 19.39
CA SER A 3 -29.98 9.37 18.69
C SER A 3 -31.23 8.75 18.06
N SER A 4 -32.39 8.91 18.70
CA SER A 4 -33.69 8.44 18.22
C SER A 4 -34.17 9.02 16.89
N ASN A 5 -33.69 10.21 16.48
CA ASN A 5 -34.04 10.81 15.19
C ASN A 5 -33.09 10.38 14.05
N LEU A 6 -31.87 9.96 14.37
CA LEU A 6 -30.95 9.39 13.39
C LEU A 6 -31.40 7.98 12.99
N ASP A 7 -31.85 7.20 13.97
CA ASP A 7 -32.35 5.85 13.74
C ASP A 7 -33.61 5.83 12.87
N SER A 8 -34.51 6.82 13.02
CA SER A 8 -35.75 6.90 12.23
C SER A 8 -35.52 7.39 10.80
N ILE A 9 -34.57 8.31 10.58
CA ILE A 9 -34.17 8.77 9.25
C ILE A 9 -33.42 7.65 8.50
N ALA A 10 -32.44 7.03 9.16
CA ALA A 10 -31.65 5.95 8.55
C ALA A 10 -32.49 4.72 8.16
N ALA A 11 -33.58 4.43 8.88
CA ALA A 11 -34.43 3.28 8.61
C ALA A 11 -35.31 3.41 7.34
N THR A 12 -35.45 4.61 6.77
CA THR A 12 -36.30 4.86 5.59
C THR A 12 -35.60 5.58 4.45
N ASP A 13 -34.39 6.09 4.68
CA ASP A 13 -33.60 6.77 3.67
C ASP A 13 -32.94 5.74 2.72
N PRO A 14 -33.22 5.79 1.40
CA PRO A 14 -32.64 4.86 0.43
C PRO A 14 -31.11 4.90 0.39
N VAL A 15 -30.47 6.01 0.78
CA VAL A 15 -29.01 6.12 0.88
C VAL A 15 -28.48 5.19 1.97
N PHE A 16 -29.10 5.18 3.15
CA PHE A 16 -28.67 4.33 4.26
C PHE A 16 -28.96 2.85 3.97
N GLU A 17 -30.09 2.53 3.35
CA GLU A 17 -30.41 1.16 2.94
C GLU A 17 -29.40 0.61 1.92
N LEU A 18 -28.97 1.41 0.93
CA LEU A 18 -27.92 1.01 -0.03
C LEU A 18 -26.59 0.67 0.67
N HIS A 19 -26.27 1.35 1.76
CA HIS A 19 -25.02 1.15 2.50
C HIS A 19 -25.12 0.06 3.59
N ARG A 20 -26.31 -0.51 3.82
CA ARG A 20 -26.49 -1.53 4.86
C ARG A 20 -25.72 -2.79 4.48
N GLY A 21 -24.70 -3.13 5.28
CA GLY A 21 -23.80 -4.26 5.02
C GLY A 21 -22.55 -3.92 4.19
N GLY A 22 -22.37 -2.65 3.82
CA GLY A 22 -21.27 -2.20 2.97
C GLY A 22 -21.54 -2.45 1.48
N LYS A 23 -20.69 -1.87 0.63
CA LYS A 23 -20.87 -1.89 -0.84
C LYS A 23 -20.05 -2.95 -1.57
N MET A 24 -19.31 -3.77 -0.84
CA MET A 24 -18.32 -4.69 -1.42
C MET A 24 -18.25 -6.02 -0.70
N ALA A 25 -17.80 -7.05 -1.42
CA ALA A 25 -17.61 -8.40 -0.93
C ALA A 25 -16.37 -9.02 -1.57
N VAL A 26 -15.75 -9.98 -0.86
CA VAL A 26 -14.70 -10.84 -1.41
C VAL A 26 -15.34 -12.11 -1.95
N VAL A 27 -15.05 -12.46 -3.19
CA VAL A 27 -15.61 -13.64 -3.86
C VAL A 27 -14.47 -14.48 -4.43
N ALA A 28 -14.53 -15.80 -4.23
CA ALA A 28 -13.54 -16.71 -4.78
C ALA A 28 -13.60 -16.71 -6.32
N THR A 29 -12.43 -16.66 -6.96
CA THR A 29 -12.28 -16.72 -8.42
C THR A 29 -12.17 -18.16 -8.95
N VAL A 30 -12.00 -19.14 -8.05
CA VAL A 30 -11.91 -20.56 -8.35
C VAL A 30 -12.94 -21.35 -7.55
N PRO A 31 -13.56 -22.40 -8.14
CA PRO A 31 -14.50 -23.25 -7.41
C PRO A 31 -13.76 -24.07 -6.34
N LEU A 32 -14.38 -24.21 -5.17
CA LEU A 32 -13.91 -25.06 -4.07
C LEU A 32 -15.02 -26.04 -3.69
N THR A 33 -15.30 -26.98 -4.59
CA THR A 33 -16.44 -27.91 -4.51
C THR A 33 -16.03 -29.32 -4.12
N SER A 34 -14.75 -29.64 -4.26
CA SER A 34 -14.21 -30.98 -4.01
C SER A 34 -13.00 -30.94 -3.08
N ARG A 35 -12.62 -32.11 -2.55
CA ARG A 35 -11.37 -32.27 -1.80
C ARG A 35 -10.14 -32.02 -2.66
N GLU A 36 -10.23 -32.35 -3.95
CA GLU A 36 -9.16 -32.11 -4.92
C GLU A 36 -8.97 -30.60 -5.12
N ASP A 37 -10.05 -29.84 -5.31
CA ASP A 37 -10.02 -28.37 -5.42
C ASP A 37 -9.34 -27.74 -4.21
N LEU A 38 -9.72 -28.17 -3.00
CA LEU A 38 -9.10 -27.72 -1.75
C LEU A 38 -7.62 -28.09 -1.65
N SER A 39 -7.24 -29.27 -2.14
CA SER A 39 -5.85 -29.73 -2.10
C SER A 39 -4.96 -28.96 -3.07
N LEU A 40 -5.52 -28.43 -4.16
CA LEU A 40 -4.84 -27.59 -5.15
C LEU A 40 -4.75 -26.13 -4.70
N ALA A 41 -5.90 -25.55 -4.31
CA ALA A 41 -5.98 -24.14 -3.90
C ALA A 41 -5.36 -23.87 -2.52
N TYR A 42 -5.23 -24.91 -1.70
CA TYR A 42 -4.66 -24.85 -0.36
C TYR A 42 -3.67 -25.99 -0.13
N THR A 43 -3.51 -26.46 1.09
CA THR A 43 -2.54 -27.51 1.42
C THR A 43 -2.94 -28.86 0.81
N PRO A 44 -2.00 -29.59 0.17
CA PRO A 44 -0.57 -29.30 0.04
C PRO A 44 -0.16 -28.49 -1.21
N GLY A 45 -1.03 -28.30 -2.19
CA GLY A 45 -0.71 -27.72 -3.50
C GLY A 45 -0.15 -26.30 -3.45
N VAL A 46 -0.71 -25.43 -2.59
CA VAL A 46 -0.28 -24.03 -2.46
C VAL A 46 1.20 -23.88 -2.09
N ALA A 47 1.81 -24.89 -1.45
CA ALA A 47 3.22 -24.86 -1.07
C ALA A 47 4.14 -24.70 -2.30
N GLN A 48 3.80 -25.32 -3.44
CA GLN A 48 4.59 -25.21 -4.66
C GLN A 48 4.63 -23.77 -5.19
N VAL A 49 3.51 -23.07 -5.12
CA VAL A 49 3.42 -21.65 -5.52
C VAL A 49 4.20 -20.76 -4.56
N CYS A 50 4.10 -21.02 -3.24
CA CYS A 50 4.87 -20.30 -2.23
C CYS A 50 6.40 -20.47 -2.43
N GLU A 51 6.86 -21.69 -2.68
CA GLU A 51 8.28 -21.97 -2.94
C GLU A 51 8.78 -21.30 -4.22
N ALA A 52 7.96 -21.30 -5.27
CA ALA A 52 8.27 -20.61 -6.52
C ALA A 52 8.41 -19.09 -6.30
N ILE A 53 7.48 -18.45 -5.59
CA ILE A 53 7.55 -17.02 -5.28
C ILE A 53 8.72 -16.70 -4.34
N ALA A 54 9.05 -17.60 -3.41
CA ALA A 54 10.22 -17.43 -2.55
C ALA A 54 11.54 -17.45 -3.35
N ALA A 55 11.60 -18.23 -4.43
CA ALA A 55 12.74 -18.28 -5.34
C ALA A 55 12.77 -17.09 -6.31
N GLU A 56 11.61 -16.68 -6.84
CA GLU A 56 11.46 -15.56 -7.77
C GLU A 56 10.27 -14.66 -7.35
N PRO A 57 10.53 -13.59 -6.56
CA PRO A 57 9.47 -12.74 -5.99
C PRO A 57 8.53 -12.08 -7.00
N ASP A 58 8.98 -11.83 -8.23
CA ASP A 58 8.19 -11.19 -9.28
C ASP A 58 7.00 -12.08 -9.72
N LEU A 59 7.08 -13.40 -9.49
CA LEU A 59 5.98 -14.33 -9.74
C LEU A 59 4.74 -14.05 -8.86
N ALA A 60 4.87 -13.26 -7.80
CA ALA A 60 3.73 -12.83 -7.01
C ALA A 60 2.67 -12.12 -7.87
N ALA A 61 3.09 -11.31 -8.85
CA ALA A 61 2.17 -10.59 -9.73
C ALA A 61 1.35 -11.54 -10.63
N GLU A 62 1.87 -12.72 -10.95
CA GLU A 62 1.23 -13.72 -11.80
C GLU A 62 0.36 -14.70 -11.00
N TYR A 63 0.89 -15.24 -9.90
CA TYR A 63 0.24 -16.33 -9.15
C TYR A 63 -0.53 -15.88 -7.92
N THR A 64 -0.70 -14.58 -7.72
CA THR A 64 -1.53 -14.03 -6.64
C THR A 64 -2.41 -12.90 -7.17
N TRP A 65 -3.30 -12.42 -6.31
CA TRP A 65 -4.13 -11.26 -6.63
C TRP A 65 -3.36 -9.94 -6.79
N THR A 66 -2.07 -9.89 -6.41
CA THR A 66 -1.30 -8.64 -6.33
C THR A 66 -1.21 -7.96 -7.69
N GLY A 67 -1.09 -8.70 -8.79
CA GLY A 67 -1.01 -8.11 -10.14
C GLY A 67 -2.22 -7.28 -10.57
N HIS A 68 -3.37 -7.41 -9.90
CA HIS A 68 -4.61 -6.72 -10.27
C HIS A 68 -5.39 -6.11 -9.09
N THR A 69 -4.79 -6.06 -7.89
CA THR A 69 -5.44 -5.54 -6.68
C THR A 69 -4.72 -4.31 -6.14
N VAL A 70 -5.45 -3.23 -5.86
CA VAL A 70 -4.94 -1.95 -5.34
C VAL A 70 -5.45 -1.71 -3.90
N ALA A 71 -4.61 -1.16 -3.03
CA ALA A 71 -5.09 -0.62 -1.76
C ALA A 71 -5.53 0.83 -1.94
N VAL A 72 -6.75 1.16 -1.49
CA VAL A 72 -7.24 2.54 -1.41
C VAL A 72 -7.08 3.01 0.03
N VAL A 73 -6.05 3.82 0.29
CA VAL A 73 -5.62 4.18 1.64
C VAL A 73 -6.00 5.63 1.96
N SER A 74 -6.62 5.84 3.12
CA SER A 74 -7.00 7.17 3.64
C SER A 74 -6.78 7.25 5.15
N ASP A 75 -6.66 8.45 5.70
CA ASP A 75 -6.76 8.73 7.15
C ASP A 75 -8.10 9.39 7.53
N GLY A 76 -8.92 9.74 6.54
CA GLY A 76 -10.22 10.39 6.71
C GLY A 76 -10.16 11.88 7.03
N THR A 77 -9.01 12.54 6.83
CA THR A 77 -8.81 13.96 7.20
C THR A 77 -9.28 14.97 6.16
N ALA A 78 -9.50 14.54 4.91
CA ALA A 78 -9.94 15.41 3.82
C ALA A 78 -11.04 14.77 2.97
N VAL A 79 -12.07 14.21 3.62
CA VAL A 79 -13.12 13.45 2.92
C VAL A 79 -14.08 14.39 2.21
N LEU A 80 -14.01 14.41 0.88
CA LEU A 80 -14.87 15.24 0.03
C LEU A 80 -14.84 16.72 0.47
N GLY A 81 -16.01 17.31 0.74
CA GLY A 81 -16.15 18.65 1.34
C GLY A 81 -16.44 18.63 2.84
N LEU A 82 -16.32 17.47 3.50
CA LEU A 82 -16.70 17.27 4.90
C LEU A 82 -15.54 17.57 5.87
N GLY A 83 -14.31 17.64 5.35
CA GLY A 83 -13.11 17.87 6.16
C GLY A 83 -12.69 16.62 6.92
N ASP A 84 -12.12 16.83 8.11
CA ASP A 84 -11.66 15.74 8.97
C ASP A 84 -12.85 15.14 9.72
N ILE A 85 -13.27 13.95 9.27
CA ILE A 85 -14.34 13.16 9.86
C ILE A 85 -13.82 11.85 10.46
N GLY A 86 -12.51 11.64 10.38
CA GLY A 86 -11.82 10.44 10.84
C GLY A 86 -12.01 9.21 9.95
N PRO A 87 -11.22 8.15 10.21
CA PRO A 87 -11.08 7.00 9.32
C PRO A 87 -12.37 6.18 9.18
N ARG A 88 -13.13 6.03 10.27
CA ARG A 88 -14.37 5.23 10.27
C ARG A 88 -15.46 5.88 9.41
N ALA A 89 -15.61 7.20 9.49
CA ALA A 89 -16.61 7.93 8.72
C ALA A 89 -16.21 8.06 7.24
N ALA A 90 -14.91 7.93 6.92
CA ALA A 90 -14.41 7.89 5.55
C ALA A 90 -14.71 6.56 4.82
N MET A 91 -14.93 5.46 5.56
CA MET A 91 -15.05 4.12 4.98
C MET A 91 -16.09 4.00 3.86
N PRO A 92 -17.32 4.56 3.96
CA PRO A 92 -18.27 4.52 2.85
C PRO A 92 -17.73 5.16 1.57
N VAL A 93 -16.92 6.22 1.66
CA VAL A 93 -16.30 6.84 0.48
C VAL A 93 -15.24 5.91 -0.11
N MET A 94 -14.42 5.29 0.74
CA MET A 94 -13.36 4.37 0.29
C MET A 94 -13.93 3.09 -0.35
N GLU A 95 -15.01 2.52 0.19
CA GLU A 95 -15.74 1.44 -0.46
C GLU A 95 -16.29 1.88 -1.83
N GLY A 96 -16.80 3.11 -1.92
CA GLY A 96 -17.27 3.69 -3.18
C GLY A 96 -16.16 3.76 -4.23
N LYS A 97 -14.97 4.24 -3.84
CA LYS A 97 -13.79 4.27 -4.72
C LYS A 97 -13.39 2.86 -5.18
N ALA A 98 -13.42 1.87 -4.28
CA ALA A 98 -13.12 0.49 -4.62
C ALA A 98 -14.11 -0.09 -5.66
N VAL A 99 -15.41 0.18 -5.49
CA VAL A 99 -16.45 -0.19 -6.48
C VAL A 99 -16.19 0.49 -7.82
N LEU A 100 -15.77 1.75 -7.84
CA LEU A 100 -15.44 2.46 -9.09
C LEU A 100 -14.23 1.85 -9.80
N PHE A 101 -13.17 1.50 -9.06
CA PHE A 101 -12.01 0.78 -9.61
C PHE A 101 -12.44 -0.52 -10.30
N LYS A 102 -13.32 -1.29 -9.66
CA LYS A 102 -13.80 -2.55 -10.23
C LYS A 102 -14.68 -2.32 -11.45
N GLN A 103 -15.68 -1.46 -11.33
CA GLN A 103 -16.72 -1.26 -12.34
C GLN A 103 -16.18 -0.63 -13.62
N PHE A 104 -15.25 0.32 -13.50
CA PHE A 104 -14.76 1.10 -14.65
C PHE A 104 -13.32 0.79 -15.03
N GLY A 105 -12.51 0.29 -14.09
CA GLY A 105 -11.11 -0.07 -14.33
C GLY A 105 -10.85 -1.57 -14.46
N GLY A 106 -11.81 -2.43 -14.07
CA GLY A 106 -11.57 -3.87 -13.97
C GLY A 106 -10.53 -4.25 -12.91
N VAL A 107 -10.23 -3.33 -11.98
CA VAL A 107 -9.20 -3.49 -10.94
C VAL A 107 -9.87 -3.81 -9.61
N ASP A 108 -9.40 -4.84 -8.92
CA ASP A 108 -9.86 -5.12 -7.56
C ASP A 108 -9.24 -4.10 -6.59
N ALA A 109 -10.00 -3.69 -5.58
CA ALA A 109 -9.57 -2.65 -4.68
C ALA A 109 -10.03 -2.91 -3.24
N VAL A 110 -9.12 -2.67 -2.29
CA VAL A 110 -9.36 -2.86 -0.85
C VAL A 110 -9.28 -1.51 -0.14
N PRO A 111 -10.37 -1.01 0.47
CA PRO A 111 -10.33 0.22 1.25
C PRO A 111 -9.64 -0.01 2.59
N ILE A 112 -8.71 0.87 2.94
CA ILE A 112 -7.94 0.82 4.19
C ILE A 112 -7.91 2.24 4.79
N CYS A 113 -8.72 2.46 5.82
CA CYS A 113 -8.67 3.70 6.59
C CYS A 113 -7.75 3.53 7.82
N LEU A 114 -6.72 4.35 7.91
CA LEU A 114 -5.72 4.33 8.99
C LEU A 114 -6.14 5.26 10.12
N ASP A 115 -6.08 4.78 11.36
CA ASP A 115 -6.37 5.58 12.56
C ASP A 115 -5.10 6.29 13.06
N THR A 116 -4.45 7.01 12.16
CA THR A 116 -3.30 7.85 12.42
C THR A 116 -3.23 8.98 11.40
N GLN A 117 -2.77 10.14 11.85
CA GLN A 117 -2.48 11.31 11.01
C GLN A 117 -0.96 11.57 10.97
N ASP A 118 -0.15 10.72 11.61
CA ASP A 118 1.30 10.81 11.56
C ASP A 118 1.79 10.36 10.19
N VAL A 119 2.42 11.28 9.46
CA VAL A 119 2.86 11.02 8.08
C VAL A 119 3.89 9.89 8.02
N ASP A 120 4.81 9.82 8.97
CA ASP A 120 5.85 8.78 8.98
C ASP A 120 5.25 7.41 9.30
N GLU A 121 4.25 7.37 10.19
CA GLU A 121 3.48 6.15 10.47
C GLU A 121 2.68 5.68 9.25
N ILE A 122 1.97 6.59 8.57
CA ILE A 122 1.23 6.28 7.34
C ILE A 122 2.19 5.72 6.28
N ILE A 123 3.36 6.35 6.08
CA ILE A 123 4.37 5.87 5.15
C ILE A 123 4.87 4.48 5.54
N SER A 124 5.12 4.25 6.83
CA SER A 124 5.57 2.96 7.35
C SER A 124 4.54 1.87 7.07
N VAL A 125 3.26 2.11 7.39
CA VAL A 125 2.16 1.16 7.18
C VAL A 125 1.98 0.87 5.70
N VAL A 126 1.89 1.90 4.86
CA VAL A 126 1.74 1.73 3.39
C VAL A 126 2.91 0.93 2.81
N THR A 127 4.14 1.23 3.25
CA THR A 127 5.33 0.49 2.81
C THR A 127 5.29 -0.98 3.23
N ALA A 128 4.80 -1.25 4.44
CA ALA A 128 4.66 -2.62 4.94
C ALA A 128 3.54 -3.40 4.23
N LEU A 129 2.47 -2.73 3.81
CA LEU A 129 1.37 -3.32 3.04
C LEU A 129 1.72 -3.58 1.57
N ALA A 130 2.69 -2.85 1.01
CA ALA A 130 3.01 -2.88 -0.42
C ALA A 130 3.16 -4.28 -1.04
N PRO A 131 3.76 -5.30 -0.39
CA PRO A 131 3.85 -6.65 -0.97
C PRO A 131 2.50 -7.33 -1.24
N SER A 132 1.42 -6.88 -0.60
CA SER A 132 0.07 -7.45 -0.75
C SER A 132 -0.74 -6.85 -1.89
N PHE A 133 -0.22 -5.83 -2.58
CA PHE A 133 -0.96 -5.08 -3.61
C PHE A 133 -0.08 -4.74 -4.81
N GLY A 134 -0.68 -4.65 -6.00
CA GLY A 134 -0.01 -4.19 -7.22
C GLY A 134 0.08 -2.67 -7.31
N GLY A 135 -0.66 -1.95 -6.46
CA GLY A 135 -0.61 -0.51 -6.35
C GLY A 135 -1.22 0.01 -5.05
N ILE A 136 -0.85 1.24 -4.70
CA ILE A 136 -1.42 1.99 -3.59
C ILE A 136 -2.00 3.29 -4.15
N ASN A 137 -3.28 3.54 -3.88
CA ASN A 137 -3.99 4.77 -4.17
C ASN A 137 -4.24 5.52 -2.86
N LEU A 138 -3.52 6.62 -2.62
CA LEU A 138 -3.80 7.50 -1.48
C LEU A 138 -4.99 8.40 -1.78
N GLU A 139 -5.97 8.48 -0.89
CA GLU A 139 -7.20 9.26 -1.05
C GLU A 139 -7.55 10.01 0.23
N ASP A 140 -8.13 11.20 0.07
CA ASP A 140 -8.73 11.98 1.17
C ASP A 140 -7.83 12.16 2.41
N ILE A 141 -6.51 12.25 2.19
CA ILE A 141 -5.49 12.62 3.19
C ILE A 141 -5.20 14.11 3.04
N SER A 142 -5.34 14.86 4.13
CA SER A 142 -5.05 16.28 4.17
C SER A 142 -3.58 16.56 3.86
N ALA A 143 -3.32 17.67 3.17
CA ALA A 143 -1.94 18.09 2.95
C ALA A 143 -1.30 18.40 4.33
N PRO A 144 -0.08 17.91 4.61
CA PRO A 144 0.56 18.15 5.90
C PRO A 144 0.61 19.66 6.18
N ALA A 145 0.11 20.05 7.35
CA ALA A 145 0.12 21.43 7.80
C ALA A 145 1.57 21.92 7.84
N ALA A 146 1.94 22.73 6.85
CA ALA A 146 3.28 23.17 6.50
C ALA A 146 4.19 22.11 5.84
N SER A 147 4.62 22.44 4.62
CA SER A 147 5.86 21.96 4.03
C SER A 147 7.01 21.98 5.07
N ARG A 148 7.34 20.85 5.68
CA ARG A 148 8.62 20.67 6.35
C ARG A 148 9.29 19.41 5.83
N SER A 149 10.32 19.67 5.02
CA SER A 149 11.41 18.77 4.62
C SER A 149 11.10 17.71 3.56
N SER A 150 11.24 18.15 2.30
CA SER A 150 11.91 17.42 1.20
C SER A 150 11.43 16.02 0.80
N GLY A 151 10.66 15.94 -0.31
CA GLY A 151 10.95 15.08 -1.48
C GLY A 151 11.13 13.56 -1.31
N GLY A 152 10.72 12.96 -0.19
CA GLY A 152 11.10 11.58 0.18
C GLY A 152 10.12 10.47 -0.20
N TRP A 153 8.85 10.77 -0.43
CA TRP A 153 7.80 9.74 -0.48
C TRP A 153 7.80 8.91 -1.78
N THR A 154 7.73 9.56 -2.95
CA THR A 154 7.63 8.88 -4.26
C THR A 154 8.88 8.08 -4.66
N ARG A 155 10.05 8.31 -4.04
CA ARG A 155 11.28 7.56 -4.35
C ARG A 155 11.39 6.23 -3.60
N ARG A 156 10.79 6.11 -2.41
CA ARG A 156 11.05 4.97 -1.51
C ARG A 156 10.35 3.68 -1.96
N CYS A 157 9.21 3.79 -2.64
CA CYS A 157 8.51 2.63 -3.22
C CYS A 157 9.17 2.09 -4.51
N ARG A 158 9.99 2.89 -5.22
CA ARG A 158 10.67 2.43 -6.46
C ARG A 158 12.01 1.73 -6.22
N SER A 159 12.67 1.95 -5.09
CA SER A 159 14.08 1.56 -4.92
C SER A 159 14.31 0.16 -4.32
N ARG A 160 13.29 -0.69 -4.19
CA ARG A 160 13.45 -2.08 -3.71
C ARG A 160 13.18 -3.16 -4.76
N SER A 161 12.82 -2.81 -5.99
CA SER A 161 12.55 -3.75 -7.08
C SER A 161 13.74 -4.00 -8.03
N SER A 162 14.97 -3.67 -7.64
CA SER A 162 16.15 -4.07 -8.42
C SER A 162 17.41 -4.15 -7.56
N THR A 163 17.82 -5.37 -7.22
CA THR A 163 19.24 -5.66 -7.00
C THR A 163 19.58 -6.88 -7.84
N THR A 164 20.29 -6.57 -8.92
CA THR A 164 20.60 -7.39 -10.07
C THR A 164 21.76 -8.34 -9.76
N THR A 165 21.62 -9.63 -10.11
CA THR A 165 22.74 -10.52 -10.39
C THR A 165 23.15 -10.31 -11.86
N SER A 166 24.31 -9.72 -12.14
CA SER A 166 25.07 -10.04 -13.37
C SER A 166 26.48 -9.43 -13.37
N THR A 167 27.43 -10.33 -13.52
CA THR A 167 28.86 -10.24 -13.86
C THR A 167 29.28 -9.17 -14.90
N ALA A 168 30.26 -8.33 -14.52
CA ALA A 168 31.47 -7.83 -15.25
C ALA A 168 31.40 -7.36 -16.74
N PRO A 169 32.23 -6.38 -17.22
CA PRO A 169 33.63 -6.19 -16.84
C PRO A 169 34.10 -4.74 -16.58
N ARG A 170 35.30 -4.69 -15.99
CA ARG A 170 36.06 -3.52 -15.56
C ARG A 170 36.35 -2.56 -16.73
N SER A 171 36.05 -1.28 -16.54
CA SER A 171 36.71 -0.19 -17.26
C SER A 171 37.11 0.92 -16.27
N SER A 172 38.30 1.44 -16.52
CA SER A 172 39.14 2.28 -15.70
C SER A 172 38.55 3.67 -15.39
N CYS A 173 38.52 4.04 -14.11
CA CYS A 173 38.55 5.44 -13.68
C CYS A 173 39.61 5.62 -12.59
N SER A 174 40.69 6.32 -12.96
CA SER A 174 41.75 6.77 -12.06
C SER A 174 41.23 7.80 -11.05
N PRO A 175 41.77 7.88 -9.83
CA PRO A 175 41.47 8.98 -8.91
C PRO A 175 42.29 10.22 -9.27
N PRO A 176 41.78 11.45 -9.06
CA PRO A 176 42.61 12.64 -9.19
C PRO A 176 43.60 12.72 -8.03
N CYS A 177 44.87 12.69 -8.42
CA CYS A 177 46.01 13.15 -7.66
C CYS A 177 45.83 14.63 -7.28
N ALA A 178 45.85 14.93 -5.98
CA ALA A 178 46.11 16.29 -5.49
C ALA A 178 47.16 16.20 -4.39
N THR A 179 48.41 16.31 -4.82
CA THR A 179 49.59 16.62 -4.01
C THR A 179 49.48 18.01 -3.40
N ARG A 180 49.75 18.13 -2.09
CA ARG A 180 50.56 19.22 -1.50
C ARG A 180 51.09 18.76 -0.13
N SER A 181 52.40 18.58 -0.06
CA SER A 181 53.20 18.30 1.15
C SER A 181 53.51 19.61 1.93
N PRO A 182 54.40 19.61 2.95
CA PRO A 182 54.10 19.41 4.36
C PRO A 182 54.48 20.63 5.22
N CYS A 183 54.03 20.70 6.48
CA CYS A 183 54.74 21.51 7.48
C CYS A 183 54.69 20.86 8.87
N SER A 184 55.88 20.75 9.43
CA SER A 184 56.32 20.28 10.76
C SER A 184 55.56 20.93 11.94
N THR A 185 55.47 20.39 13.15
CA THR A 185 56.56 19.95 14.07
C THR A 185 55.95 19.25 15.31
N ALA A 186 56.57 18.13 15.71
CA ALA A 186 57.06 17.75 17.04
C ALA A 186 56.21 17.79 18.35
N ARG A 187 56.43 16.70 19.13
CA ARG A 187 56.34 16.47 20.60
C ARG A 187 54.96 16.12 21.18
N SER A 188 54.83 15.29 22.23
CA SER A 188 55.56 14.13 22.76
C SER A 188 54.75 13.58 23.96
N LYS A 189 54.75 12.26 24.12
CA LYS A 189 54.74 11.49 25.38
C LYS A 189 53.45 11.38 26.23
N THR A 190 53.28 10.12 26.64
CA THR A 190 52.49 9.48 27.72
C THR A 190 50.99 9.45 27.56
#